data_AF-A0AAU2VBL1-F1
#
_entry.id   AF-A0AAU2VBL1-F1
#
_cell.length_a   1.000
_cell.length_b   1.000
_cell.length_c   1.000
_cell.angle_alpha   90.00
_cell.angle_beta   90.00
_cell.angle_gamma   90.00
#
_symmetry.space_group_name_H-M   'P 1'
#
loop_
_entity.id
_entity.type
_entity.pdbx_description
1 polymer ?
#
loop_
_entity_poly.entity_id
_entity_poly.type
_entity_poly.pdbx_seq_one_letter_code
_entity_poly.pdbx_strand_id
1 'polypeptide(L)'
;MAAQQQLETESATVERFRTETTTAHLQDFPSAAPPVVPSPPARTEAWALGEAKRFHRQGISLVDRAGRAAAKERVQAEAPVYLADERQRLAAAYEELRGQADAWWRGLLANDTDIVCEALNFAYADNRALACAVGVEGGTVSVVMRQPDADSWPERVPGLTSGGRPTMKALTKRDRNAWWLSSLCAHLTATLREGFAVAPSLQVINVAVLTRIPATHRLGVVTYGSWSRHRLEAARWLTAEDALRVLDLAEEVTCAVTATSSGIKALDLAREPALADLLRHTVDEDAPGAGDLSELDAALTATTPPPGGAAVDPYAPLPYATWHSGRHPSTTPAPAAATERWLTTGQNTPLLLPTDGIVTVDFTTADAPADVSVLLLGEHRQVASDADFVFYNQPASACGSVRLFPAEPTETTQVRLNLLSLPPHVRTLAVAINADVDTETTLVGLHQSQARVHAADHTWCYAPAVDPALAALVVLELYRDSRDPLGATWKVRAVGQGWADGLAGLARDHGVHVA
;
A
#
# COMPACT_ATOMS: atom_id res chain seq x y z
N MET A 1 13.64 39.72 -33.74
CA MET A 1 13.23 38.31 -33.94
C MET A 1 13.50 37.47 -32.70
N ALA A 2 14.74 37.26 -32.26
CA ALA A 2 15.02 36.41 -31.08
C ALA A 2 14.29 36.83 -29.78
N ALA A 3 14.29 38.13 -29.45
CA ALA A 3 13.58 38.63 -28.25
C ALA A 3 12.06 38.48 -28.32
N GLN A 4 11.48 38.56 -29.52
CA GLN A 4 10.05 38.38 -29.73
C GLN A 4 9.65 36.90 -29.62
N GLN A 5 10.46 36.02 -30.22
CA GLN A 5 10.28 34.58 -30.11
C GLN A 5 10.44 34.08 -28.66
N GLN A 6 11.36 34.67 -27.90
CA GLN A 6 11.52 34.39 -26.48
C GLN A 6 10.27 34.82 -25.68
N LEU A 7 9.74 36.02 -25.93
CA LEU A 7 8.53 36.52 -25.29
C LEU A 7 7.30 35.65 -25.60
N GLU A 8 7.16 35.23 -26.86
CA GLU A 8 6.09 34.32 -27.29
C GLU A 8 6.21 32.96 -26.60
N THR A 9 7.42 32.42 -26.46
CA THR A 9 7.69 31.14 -25.77
C THR A 9 7.38 31.24 -24.27
N GLU A 10 7.84 32.31 -23.61
CA GLU A 10 7.55 32.58 -22.20
C GLU A 10 6.03 32.72 -21.97
N SER A 11 5.35 33.47 -22.85
CA SER A 11 3.91 33.67 -22.75
C SER A 11 3.13 32.37 -22.92
N ALA A 12 3.48 31.58 -23.93
CA ALA A 12 2.85 30.28 -24.18
C ALA A 12 3.08 29.30 -23.02
N THR A 13 4.23 29.37 -22.35
CA THR A 13 4.53 28.53 -21.18
C THR A 13 3.62 28.89 -20.01
N VAL A 14 3.43 30.18 -19.73
CA VAL A 14 2.55 30.64 -18.64
C VAL A 14 1.07 30.33 -18.92
N GLU A 15 0.58 30.52 -20.15
CA GLU A 15 -0.80 30.18 -20.51
C GLU A 15 -1.08 28.68 -20.44
N ARG A 16 -0.12 27.85 -20.88
CA ARG A 16 -0.22 26.40 -20.76
C ARG A 16 -0.31 25.99 -19.30
N PHE A 17 0.59 26.53 -18.47
CA PHE A 17 0.62 26.29 -17.04
C PHE A 17 -0.69 26.73 -16.36
N ARG A 18 -1.26 27.88 -16.76
CA ARG A 18 -2.57 28.33 -16.28
C ARG A 18 -3.70 27.38 -16.66
N THR A 19 -3.71 26.93 -17.90
CA THR A 19 -4.71 25.97 -18.37
C THR A 19 -4.60 24.67 -17.58
N GLU A 20 -3.41 24.04 -17.57
CA GLU A 20 -3.15 22.78 -16.85
C GLU A 20 -3.57 22.83 -15.38
N THR A 21 -3.31 23.95 -14.69
CA THR A 21 -3.57 24.09 -13.25
C THR A 21 -5.02 24.42 -12.91
N THR A 22 -5.81 24.92 -13.86
CA THR A 22 -7.20 25.37 -13.65
C THR A 22 -8.24 24.49 -14.33
N THR A 23 -7.82 23.48 -15.10
CA THR A 23 -8.73 22.58 -15.83
C THR A 23 -8.55 21.11 -15.46
N ALA A 24 -7.86 20.79 -14.37
CA ALA A 24 -7.68 19.40 -13.91
C ALA A 24 -9.03 18.67 -13.75
N HIS A 25 -10.05 19.37 -13.25
CA HIS A 25 -11.40 18.85 -13.08
C HIS A 25 -12.18 18.63 -14.38
N LEU A 26 -11.67 19.06 -15.54
CA LEU A 26 -12.29 18.81 -16.85
C LEU A 26 -11.78 17.52 -17.51
N GLN A 27 -10.83 16.83 -16.89
CA GLN A 27 -10.42 15.50 -17.32
C GLN A 27 -11.58 14.51 -17.19
N ASP A 28 -11.50 13.45 -17.97
CA ASP A 28 -12.45 12.35 -17.93
C ASP A 28 -11.99 11.31 -16.90
N PHE A 29 -12.88 10.94 -15.99
CA PHE A 29 -12.62 9.99 -14.91
C PHE A 29 -13.62 8.84 -15.06
N PRO A 30 -13.30 7.83 -15.89
CA PRO A 30 -14.22 6.74 -16.14
C PRO A 30 -14.46 5.94 -14.86
N SER A 31 -15.71 5.62 -14.57
CA SER A 31 -16.05 4.77 -13.45
C SER A 31 -15.35 3.42 -13.57
N ALA A 32 -14.83 2.93 -12.45
CA ALA A 32 -14.19 1.63 -12.37
C ALA A 32 -15.18 0.54 -12.81
N ALA A 33 -14.65 -0.43 -13.54
CA ALA A 33 -15.36 -1.60 -13.98
C ALA A 33 -14.67 -2.85 -13.42
N PRO A 34 -15.38 -3.99 -13.34
CA PRO A 34 -14.77 -5.24 -12.93
C PRO A 34 -13.52 -5.53 -13.77
N PRO A 35 -12.39 -5.88 -13.15
CA PRO A 35 -11.16 -6.19 -13.85
C PRO A 35 -11.35 -7.37 -14.80
N VAL A 36 -10.90 -7.21 -16.05
CA VAL A 36 -10.99 -8.26 -17.08
C VAL A 36 -9.68 -9.01 -17.15
N VAL A 37 -9.70 -10.28 -16.75
CA VAL A 37 -8.55 -11.17 -16.90
C VAL A 37 -8.50 -11.69 -18.35
N PRO A 38 -7.41 -11.46 -19.10
CA PRO A 38 -7.29 -11.94 -20.47
C PRO A 38 -7.19 -13.46 -20.50
N SER A 39 -7.87 -14.11 -21.44
CA SER A 39 -7.80 -15.57 -21.59
C SER A 39 -6.40 -16.04 -21.98
N PRO A 40 -5.98 -17.24 -21.54
CA PRO A 40 -4.66 -17.75 -21.86
C PRO A 40 -4.49 -18.03 -23.36
N PRO A 41 -3.26 -17.95 -23.89
CA PRO A 41 -2.99 -18.22 -25.30
C PRO A 41 -3.27 -19.69 -25.65
N ALA A 42 -3.98 -19.92 -26.76
CA ALA A 42 -4.29 -21.28 -27.20
C ALA A 42 -3.01 -22.03 -27.62
N ARG A 43 -2.62 -23.06 -26.85
CA ARG A 43 -1.52 -23.96 -27.22
C ARG A 43 -2.03 -25.05 -28.17
N THR A 44 -1.29 -25.27 -29.28
CA THR A 44 -1.65 -26.22 -30.34
C THR A 44 -0.76 -27.46 -30.30
N GLU A 45 -1.22 -28.53 -30.96
CA GLU A 45 -0.43 -29.76 -31.13
C GLU A 45 0.88 -29.50 -31.88
N ALA A 46 0.84 -28.64 -32.91
CA ALA A 46 2.04 -28.27 -33.66
C ALA A 46 3.11 -27.60 -32.77
N TRP A 47 2.68 -26.78 -31.81
CA TRP A 47 3.58 -26.15 -30.83
C TRP A 47 4.22 -27.19 -29.92
N ALA A 48 3.43 -28.07 -29.31
CA ALA A 48 3.93 -29.11 -28.40
C ALA A 48 4.88 -30.09 -29.11
N LEU A 49 4.54 -30.47 -30.34
CA LEU A 49 5.42 -31.28 -31.20
C LEU A 49 6.72 -30.54 -31.52
N GLY A 50 6.70 -29.23 -31.69
CA GLY A 50 7.88 -28.40 -31.91
C GLY A 50 8.84 -28.43 -30.71
N GLU A 51 8.30 -28.25 -29.51
CA GLU A 51 9.05 -28.27 -28.25
C GLU A 51 9.66 -29.65 -27.97
N ALA A 52 8.85 -30.71 -28.06
CA ALA A 52 9.32 -32.09 -27.89
C ALA A 52 10.42 -32.45 -28.90
N LYS A 53 10.28 -32.02 -30.17
CA LYS A 53 11.29 -32.25 -31.22
C LYS A 53 12.60 -31.55 -30.91
N ARG A 54 12.56 -30.31 -30.41
CA ARG A 54 13.77 -29.56 -30.04
C ARG A 54 14.54 -30.28 -28.94
N PHE A 55 13.83 -30.76 -27.92
CA PHE A 55 14.41 -31.49 -26.79
C PHE A 55 14.99 -32.84 -27.20
N HIS A 56 14.19 -33.75 -27.76
CA HIS A 56 14.61 -35.13 -28.05
C HIS A 56 15.61 -35.26 -29.21
N ARG A 57 15.74 -34.25 -30.08
CA ARG A 57 16.72 -34.26 -31.19
C ARG A 57 18.00 -33.53 -30.85
N GLN A 58 18.09 -32.91 -29.67
CA GLN A 58 19.28 -32.22 -29.23
C GLN A 58 20.45 -33.21 -29.15
N GLY A 59 21.55 -32.93 -29.86
CA GLY A 59 22.74 -33.78 -29.86
C GLY A 59 22.67 -35.02 -30.76
N ILE A 60 21.56 -35.30 -31.47
CA ILE A 60 21.46 -36.44 -32.39
C ILE A 60 21.93 -36.05 -33.80
N SER A 61 22.95 -36.75 -34.30
CA SER A 61 23.50 -36.54 -35.65
C SER A 61 22.47 -36.85 -36.76
N LEU A 62 22.62 -36.19 -37.92
CA LEU A 62 21.75 -36.42 -39.09
C LEU A 62 21.90 -37.84 -39.68
N VAL A 63 23.05 -38.49 -39.50
CA VAL A 63 23.32 -39.83 -40.01
C VAL A 63 22.87 -40.95 -39.07
N ASP A 64 22.55 -40.64 -37.81
CA ASP A 64 22.01 -41.61 -36.84
C ASP A 64 20.51 -41.86 -37.07
N ARG A 65 20.21 -42.74 -38.03
CA ARG A 65 18.82 -43.07 -38.39
C ARG A 65 18.06 -43.76 -37.26
N ALA A 66 18.75 -44.58 -36.45
CA ALA A 66 18.13 -45.31 -35.34
C ALA A 66 17.75 -44.36 -34.19
N GLY A 67 18.68 -43.50 -33.76
CA GLY A 67 18.41 -42.49 -32.73
C GLY A 67 17.30 -41.50 -33.14
N ARG A 68 17.26 -41.10 -34.42
CA ARG A 68 16.18 -40.22 -34.94
C ARG A 68 14.82 -40.91 -35.01
N ALA A 69 14.77 -42.22 -35.28
CA ALA A 69 13.53 -42.98 -35.27
C ALA A 69 12.98 -43.11 -33.83
N ALA A 70 13.84 -43.46 -32.87
CA ALA A 70 13.49 -43.52 -31.45
C ALA A 70 13.04 -42.15 -30.90
N ALA A 71 13.73 -41.06 -31.25
CA ALA A 71 13.34 -39.71 -30.88
C ALA A 71 11.98 -39.31 -31.49
N LYS A 72 11.67 -39.75 -32.71
CA LYS A 72 10.37 -39.49 -33.33
C LYS A 72 9.24 -40.19 -32.57
N GLU A 73 9.44 -41.43 -32.14
CA GLU A 73 8.46 -42.18 -31.36
C GLU A 73 8.18 -41.50 -30.01
N ARG A 74 9.23 -41.10 -29.28
CA ARG A 74 9.10 -40.34 -28.01
C ARG A 74 8.36 -39.02 -28.19
N VAL A 75 8.68 -38.25 -29.23
CA VAL A 75 7.98 -37.00 -29.56
C VAL A 75 6.48 -37.24 -29.78
N GLN A 76 6.10 -38.30 -30.49
CA GLN A 76 4.69 -38.60 -30.76
C GLN A 76 3.95 -39.07 -29.50
N ALA A 77 4.64 -39.77 -28.60
CA ALA A 77 4.06 -40.23 -27.34
C ALA A 77 3.90 -39.10 -26.31
N GLU A 78 4.91 -38.23 -26.16
CA GLU A 78 4.97 -37.25 -25.06
C GLU A 78 4.34 -35.89 -25.40
N ALA A 79 4.38 -35.45 -26.67
CA ALA A 79 3.85 -34.13 -27.04
C ALA A 79 2.35 -33.94 -26.72
N PRO A 80 1.45 -34.94 -26.92
CA PRO A 80 0.05 -34.81 -26.50
C PRO A 80 -0.11 -34.67 -24.98
N VAL A 81 0.74 -35.36 -24.20
CA VAL A 81 0.72 -35.30 -22.73
C VAL A 81 1.18 -33.92 -22.26
N TYR A 82 2.31 -33.43 -22.78
CA TYR A 82 2.82 -32.08 -22.49
C TYR A 82 1.80 -31.00 -22.84
N LEU A 83 1.09 -31.14 -23.97
CA LEU A 83 0.05 -30.20 -24.36
C LEU A 83 -1.14 -30.21 -23.39
N ALA A 84 -1.57 -31.40 -22.95
CA ALA A 84 -2.68 -31.54 -22.00
C ALA A 84 -2.32 -30.89 -20.65
N ASP A 85 -1.12 -31.16 -20.14
CA ASP A 85 -0.62 -30.59 -18.89
C ASP A 85 -0.50 -29.07 -18.99
N GLU A 86 0.10 -28.55 -20.06
CA GLU A 86 0.22 -27.09 -20.29
C GLU A 86 -1.14 -26.41 -20.43
N ARG A 87 -2.15 -27.06 -21.01
CA ARG A 87 -3.51 -26.52 -21.08
C ARG A 87 -4.19 -26.49 -19.71
N GLN A 88 -4.06 -27.55 -18.93
CA GLN A 88 -4.59 -27.61 -17.56
C GLN A 88 -3.93 -26.54 -16.69
N ARG A 89 -2.62 -26.38 -16.83
CA ARG A 89 -1.81 -25.36 -16.18
C ARG A 89 -2.28 -23.93 -16.47
N LEU A 90 -2.45 -23.60 -17.75
CA LEU A 90 -2.93 -22.29 -18.19
C LEU A 90 -4.37 -22.03 -17.73
N ALA A 91 -5.23 -23.05 -17.72
CA ALA A 91 -6.59 -22.94 -17.20
C ALA A 91 -6.61 -22.68 -15.70
N ALA A 92 -5.76 -23.36 -14.92
CA ALA A 92 -5.64 -23.13 -13.48
C ALA A 92 -5.14 -21.71 -13.17
N ALA A 93 -4.09 -21.25 -13.86
CA ALA A 93 -3.58 -19.89 -13.70
C ALA A 93 -4.64 -18.83 -14.08
N TYR A 94 -5.41 -19.07 -15.15
CA TYR A 94 -6.51 -18.18 -15.53
C TYR A 94 -7.60 -18.10 -14.46
N GLU A 95 -8.02 -19.23 -13.90
CA GLU A 95 -9.03 -19.29 -12.84
C GLU A 95 -8.56 -18.64 -11.54
N GLU A 96 -7.28 -18.82 -11.18
CA GLU A 96 -6.68 -18.16 -10.03
C GLU A 96 -6.69 -16.63 -10.20
N LEU A 97 -6.19 -16.13 -11.34
CA LEU A 97 -6.19 -14.70 -11.65
C LEU A 97 -7.62 -14.14 -11.65
N ARG A 98 -8.58 -14.87 -12.21
CA ARG A 98 -10.00 -14.48 -12.18
C ARG A 98 -10.53 -14.42 -10.75
N GLY A 99 -10.22 -15.41 -9.92
CA GLY A 99 -10.60 -15.42 -8.51
C GLY A 99 -10.01 -14.25 -7.72
N GLN A 100 -8.75 -13.90 -7.96
CA GLN A 100 -8.10 -12.73 -7.36
C GLN A 100 -8.76 -11.42 -7.82
N ALA A 101 -9.00 -11.30 -9.12
CA ALA A 101 -9.68 -10.14 -9.73
C ALA A 101 -11.10 -9.96 -9.16
N ASP A 102 -11.86 -11.04 -9.02
CA ASP A 102 -13.21 -11.04 -8.44
C ASP A 102 -13.20 -10.73 -6.93
N ALA A 103 -12.20 -11.21 -6.19
CA ALA A 103 -12.03 -10.91 -4.77
C ALA A 103 -11.69 -9.43 -4.55
N TRP A 104 -10.72 -8.90 -5.32
CA TRP A 104 -10.36 -7.49 -5.30
C TRP A 104 -11.56 -6.59 -5.63
N TRP A 105 -12.31 -6.92 -6.69
CA TRP A 105 -13.49 -6.16 -7.08
C TRP A 105 -14.59 -6.18 -6.01
N ARG A 106 -14.83 -7.32 -5.37
CA ARG A 106 -15.77 -7.42 -4.24
C ARG A 106 -15.31 -6.59 -3.04
N GLY A 107 -14.02 -6.60 -2.72
CA GLY A 107 -13.46 -5.78 -1.65
C GLY A 107 -13.63 -4.28 -1.94
N LEU A 108 -13.35 -3.85 -3.17
CA LEU A 108 -13.58 -2.48 -3.61
C LEU A 108 -15.05 -2.07 -3.47
N LEU A 109 -15.99 -2.94 -3.86
CA LEU A 109 -17.43 -2.69 -3.71
C LEU A 109 -17.90 -2.71 -2.25
N ALA A 110 -17.22 -3.46 -1.38
CA ALA A 110 -17.49 -3.53 0.05
C ALA A 110 -16.87 -2.37 0.84
N ASN A 111 -16.17 -1.45 0.17
CA ASN A 111 -15.35 -0.41 0.78
C ASN A 111 -14.30 -0.96 1.77
N ASP A 112 -13.69 -2.10 1.44
CA ASP A 112 -12.54 -2.62 2.19
C ASP A 112 -11.43 -1.57 2.25
N THR A 113 -10.96 -1.24 3.46
CA THR A 113 -10.06 -0.11 3.69
C THR A 113 -8.77 -0.23 2.90
N ASP A 114 -8.12 -1.40 2.94
CA ASP A 114 -6.81 -1.58 2.32
C ASP A 114 -6.95 -1.56 0.78
N ILE A 115 -7.96 -2.23 0.23
CA ILE A 115 -8.21 -2.28 -1.22
C ILE A 115 -8.61 -0.90 -1.77
N VAL A 116 -9.50 -0.17 -1.10
CA VAL A 116 -9.91 1.17 -1.54
C VAL A 116 -8.75 2.15 -1.44
N CYS A 117 -8.00 2.16 -0.33
CA CYS A 117 -6.82 3.01 -0.20
C CYS A 117 -5.78 2.70 -1.27
N GLU A 118 -5.49 1.42 -1.54
CA GLU A 118 -4.57 1.01 -2.61
C GLU A 118 -5.06 1.51 -3.98
N ALA A 119 -6.32 1.27 -4.33
CA ALA A 119 -6.89 1.66 -5.61
C ALA A 119 -6.87 3.18 -5.82
N LEU A 120 -7.24 3.95 -4.78
CA LEU A 120 -7.24 5.41 -4.82
C LEU A 120 -5.83 5.97 -4.90
N ASN A 121 -4.88 5.45 -4.12
CA ASN A 121 -3.50 5.93 -4.13
C ASN A 121 -2.81 5.63 -5.46
N PHE A 122 -3.12 4.47 -6.07
CA PHE A 122 -2.66 4.17 -7.42
C PHE A 122 -3.22 5.16 -8.45
N ALA A 123 -4.51 5.48 -8.38
CA ALA A 123 -5.13 6.46 -9.27
C ALA A 123 -4.57 7.87 -9.06
N TYR A 124 -4.39 8.29 -7.82
CA TYR A 124 -3.88 9.63 -7.50
C TYR A 124 -2.38 9.83 -7.79
N ALA A 125 -1.65 8.77 -8.15
CA ALA A 125 -0.20 8.83 -8.31
C ALA A 125 0.27 9.74 -9.46
N ASP A 126 -0.56 9.97 -10.48
CA ASP A 126 -0.24 10.84 -11.62
C ASP A 126 -0.86 12.25 -11.50
N ASN A 127 -1.59 12.51 -10.42
CA ASN A 127 -2.19 13.82 -10.17
C ASN A 127 -1.13 14.88 -9.87
N ARG A 128 -1.39 16.09 -10.40
CA ARG A 128 -0.51 17.25 -10.18
C ARG A 128 -0.49 17.72 -8.73
N ALA A 129 -1.64 17.63 -8.04
CA ALA A 129 -1.72 17.76 -6.59
C ALA A 129 -1.73 16.34 -6.04
N LEU A 130 -0.67 15.96 -5.33
CA LEU A 130 -0.56 14.63 -4.76
C LEU A 130 -1.69 14.42 -3.76
N ALA A 131 -2.33 13.26 -3.82
CA ALA A 131 -3.37 12.89 -2.88
C ALA A 131 -3.14 11.48 -2.37
N CYS A 132 -3.47 11.26 -1.11
CA CYS A 132 -3.36 9.95 -0.45
C CYS A 132 -4.62 9.70 0.37
N ALA A 133 -5.29 8.60 0.08
CA ALA A 133 -6.33 8.04 0.92
C ALA A 133 -5.70 7.42 2.19
N VAL A 134 -6.09 7.93 3.35
CA VAL A 134 -5.50 7.57 4.65
C VAL A 134 -6.37 6.60 5.46
N GLY A 135 -7.63 6.44 5.08
CA GLY A 135 -8.53 5.51 5.75
C GLY A 135 -9.94 5.55 5.20
N VAL A 136 -10.67 4.46 5.42
CA VAL A 136 -12.05 4.27 4.98
C VAL A 136 -12.87 3.79 6.17
N GLU A 137 -14.02 4.43 6.38
CA GLU A 137 -14.99 4.05 7.39
C GLU A 137 -16.38 4.00 6.73
N GLY A 138 -16.92 2.79 6.60
CA GLY A 138 -18.20 2.56 5.95
C GLY A 138 -18.23 3.06 4.50
N GLY A 139 -19.00 4.11 4.24
CA GLY A 139 -19.13 4.74 2.91
C GLY A 139 -18.23 5.96 2.70
N THR A 140 -17.36 6.27 3.66
CA THR A 140 -16.59 7.51 3.71
C THR A 140 -15.09 7.22 3.64
N VAL A 141 -14.37 7.91 2.76
CA VAL A 141 -12.91 7.89 2.73
C VAL A 141 -12.36 9.23 3.20
N SER A 142 -11.25 9.20 3.92
CA SER A 142 -10.46 10.38 4.27
C SER A 142 -9.25 10.48 3.35
N VAL A 143 -9.06 11.64 2.73
CA VAL A 143 -7.99 11.93 1.78
C VAL A 143 -7.21 13.14 2.25
N VAL A 144 -5.89 13.05 2.15
CA VAL A 144 -4.97 14.16 2.35
C VAL A 144 -4.44 14.57 0.98
N MET A 145 -4.68 15.80 0.58
CA MET A 145 -4.21 16.36 -0.69
C MET A 145 -3.15 17.42 -0.45
N ARG A 146 -2.03 17.37 -1.16
CA ARG A 146 -1.01 18.40 -1.16
C ARG A 146 -1.16 19.29 -2.39
N GLN A 147 -1.56 20.53 -2.16
CA GLN A 147 -1.65 21.55 -3.20
C GLN A 147 -0.27 22.19 -3.43
N PRO A 148 0.18 22.36 -4.69
CA PRO A 148 1.41 23.06 -5.01
C PRO A 148 1.51 24.44 -4.35
N ASP A 149 2.69 24.73 -3.79
CA ASP A 149 2.94 25.93 -3.00
C ASP A 149 2.77 27.21 -3.84
N ALA A 150 2.26 28.27 -3.23
CA ALA A 150 1.99 29.54 -3.91
C ALA A 150 3.24 30.20 -4.54
N ASP A 151 4.42 29.87 -4.02
CA ASP A 151 5.71 30.38 -4.50
C ASP A 151 6.15 29.69 -5.81
N SER A 152 5.53 28.56 -6.17
CA SER A 152 5.76 27.88 -7.46
C SER A 152 5.05 28.58 -8.64
N TRP A 153 4.23 29.60 -8.38
CA TRP A 153 3.50 30.34 -9.40
C TRP A 153 4.33 31.40 -10.13
N PRO A 154 4.05 31.63 -11.44
CA PRO A 154 4.72 32.67 -12.21
C PRO A 154 4.63 34.07 -11.58
N GLU A 155 5.74 34.78 -11.57
CA GLU A 155 5.77 36.18 -11.14
C GLU A 155 5.18 37.15 -12.16
N ARG A 156 5.17 36.73 -13.43
CA ARG A 156 4.72 37.54 -14.57
C ARG A 156 3.73 36.75 -15.41
N VAL A 157 2.79 37.47 -16.02
CA VAL A 157 1.78 36.92 -16.92
C VAL A 157 1.75 37.66 -18.25
N PRO A 158 1.31 37.00 -19.33
CA PRO A 158 1.10 37.65 -20.62
C PRO A 158 0.12 38.81 -20.51
N GLY A 159 0.39 39.85 -21.26
CA GLY A 159 -0.49 41.01 -21.37
C GLY A 159 -0.11 41.88 -22.55
N LEU A 160 -0.81 43.01 -22.67
CA LEU A 160 -0.58 43.99 -23.73
C LEU A 160 -0.08 45.31 -23.14
N THR A 161 0.89 45.93 -23.81
CA THR A 161 1.26 47.34 -23.57
C THR A 161 0.11 48.27 -23.97
N SER A 162 0.17 49.55 -23.58
CA SER A 162 -0.81 50.56 -24.02
C SER A 162 -0.92 50.70 -25.55
N GLY A 163 0.14 50.34 -26.29
CA GLY A 163 0.16 50.28 -27.75
C GLY A 163 -0.20 48.92 -28.35
N GLY A 164 -0.76 47.98 -27.58
CA GLY A 164 -1.23 46.67 -28.07
C GLY A 164 -0.13 45.66 -28.38
N ARG A 165 1.14 45.95 -28.08
CA ARG A 165 2.24 44.98 -28.25
C ARG A 165 2.25 43.97 -27.09
N PRO A 166 2.46 42.67 -27.36
CA PRO A 166 2.64 41.66 -26.31
C PRO A 166 3.74 42.04 -25.33
N THR A 167 3.54 41.71 -24.06
CA THR A 167 4.50 41.94 -22.97
C THR A 167 4.21 41.00 -21.81
N MET A 168 5.15 40.88 -20.89
CA MET A 168 4.98 40.15 -19.62
C MET A 168 4.80 41.17 -18.49
N LYS A 169 3.64 41.18 -17.84
CA LYS A 169 3.30 42.08 -16.74
C LYS A 169 3.49 41.38 -15.40
N ALA A 170 3.89 42.13 -14.37
CA ALA A 170 3.93 41.59 -13.01
C ALA A 170 2.52 41.13 -12.58
N LEU A 171 2.43 39.92 -12.05
CA LEU A 171 1.19 39.36 -11.51
C LEU A 171 0.96 39.96 -10.11
N THR A 172 -0.19 40.61 -9.91
CA THR A 172 -0.49 41.20 -8.60
C THR A 172 -0.70 40.10 -7.55
N LYS A 173 -0.40 40.38 -6.27
CA LYS A 173 -0.65 39.40 -5.18
C LYS A 173 -2.10 38.92 -5.14
N ARG A 174 -3.05 39.83 -5.42
CA ARG A 174 -4.49 39.53 -5.48
C ARG A 174 -4.79 38.52 -6.60
N ASP A 175 -4.30 38.78 -7.81
CA ASP A 175 -4.54 37.93 -8.97
C ASP A 175 -3.83 36.58 -8.84
N ARG A 176 -2.63 36.56 -8.23
CA ARG A 176 -1.92 35.33 -7.87
C ARG A 176 -2.75 34.46 -6.94
N ASN A 177 -3.30 35.03 -5.87
CA ASN A 177 -4.11 34.28 -4.91
C ASN A 177 -5.45 33.84 -5.52
N ALA A 178 -6.04 34.63 -6.42
CA ALA A 178 -7.22 34.24 -7.16
C ALA A 178 -6.95 33.03 -8.07
N TRP A 179 -5.86 33.07 -8.86
CA TRP A 179 -5.46 31.93 -9.69
C TRP A 179 -5.12 30.70 -8.85
N TRP A 180 -4.36 30.88 -7.76
CA TRP A 180 -4.07 29.79 -6.84
C TRP A 180 -5.34 29.14 -6.28
N LEU A 181 -6.33 29.94 -5.86
CA LEU A 181 -7.62 29.43 -5.38
C LEU A 181 -8.39 28.68 -6.47
N SER A 182 -8.43 29.19 -7.70
CA SER A 182 -9.04 28.48 -8.82
C SER A 182 -8.35 27.15 -9.10
N SER A 183 -7.02 27.10 -9.00
CA SER A 183 -6.26 25.85 -9.17
C SER A 183 -6.49 24.86 -8.04
N LEU A 184 -6.49 25.32 -6.79
CA LEU A 184 -6.87 24.51 -5.63
C LEU A 184 -8.23 23.84 -5.85
N CYS A 185 -9.24 24.61 -6.27
CA CYS A 185 -10.57 24.08 -6.50
C CYS A 185 -10.61 23.10 -7.68
N ALA A 186 -9.83 23.35 -8.73
CA ALA A 186 -9.73 22.46 -9.88
C ALA A 186 -9.08 21.11 -9.50
N HIS A 187 -7.98 21.13 -8.75
CA HIS A 187 -7.34 19.90 -8.26
C HIS A 187 -8.23 19.15 -7.27
N LEU A 188 -8.83 19.85 -6.30
CA LEU A 188 -9.75 19.26 -5.34
C LEU A 188 -10.92 18.56 -6.05
N THR A 189 -11.52 19.22 -7.04
CA THR A 189 -12.61 18.63 -7.83
C THR A 189 -12.13 17.42 -8.62
N ALA A 190 -10.93 17.47 -9.21
CA ALA A 190 -10.34 16.32 -9.92
C ALA A 190 -10.17 15.12 -8.97
N THR A 191 -9.52 15.32 -7.82
CA THR A 191 -9.32 14.29 -6.79
C THR A 191 -10.64 13.67 -6.31
N LEU A 192 -11.66 14.50 -6.10
CA LEU A 192 -13.00 14.03 -5.70
C LEU A 192 -13.67 13.21 -6.82
N ARG A 193 -13.68 13.72 -8.06
CA ARG A 193 -14.30 13.05 -9.21
C ARG A 193 -13.61 11.72 -9.50
N GLU A 194 -12.29 11.72 -9.50
CA GLU A 194 -11.48 10.52 -9.67
C GLU A 194 -11.72 9.52 -8.54
N GLY A 195 -11.73 9.96 -7.28
CA GLY A 195 -11.94 9.07 -6.15
C GLY A 195 -13.29 8.36 -6.21
N PHE A 196 -14.35 9.10 -6.57
CA PHE A 196 -15.67 8.51 -6.78
C PHE A 196 -15.75 7.62 -8.04
N ALA A 197 -14.96 7.91 -9.07
CA ALA A 197 -14.89 7.05 -10.25
C ALA A 197 -14.19 5.72 -9.93
N VAL A 198 -13.07 5.76 -9.20
CA VAL A 198 -12.24 4.60 -8.83
C VAL A 198 -12.94 3.68 -7.84
N ALA A 199 -13.58 4.24 -6.81
CA ALA A 199 -14.27 3.47 -5.77
C ALA A 199 -15.79 3.75 -5.82
N PRO A 200 -16.57 3.00 -6.62
CA PRO A 200 -17.96 3.33 -6.95
C PRO A 200 -18.92 3.22 -5.76
N SER A 201 -18.57 2.46 -4.72
CA SER A 201 -19.40 2.30 -3.52
C SER A 201 -19.24 3.43 -2.50
N LEU A 202 -18.20 4.26 -2.61
CA LEU A 202 -18.01 5.42 -1.73
C LEU A 202 -19.13 6.43 -1.91
N GLN A 203 -19.64 6.96 -0.80
CA GLN A 203 -20.70 7.96 -0.76
C GLN A 203 -20.17 9.33 -0.39
N VAL A 204 -19.09 9.40 0.40
CA VAL A 204 -18.49 10.65 0.90
C VAL A 204 -16.97 10.58 0.79
N ILE A 205 -16.36 11.69 0.40
CA ILE A 205 -14.91 11.89 0.48
C ILE A 205 -14.67 13.11 1.36
N ASN A 206 -13.92 12.92 2.44
CA ASN A 206 -13.40 13.98 3.28
C ASN A 206 -12.00 14.35 2.79
N VAL A 207 -11.74 15.63 2.53
CA VAL A 207 -10.43 16.07 2.02
C VAL A 207 -9.83 17.13 2.92
N ALA A 208 -8.63 16.89 3.43
CA ALA A 208 -7.77 17.89 4.03
C ALA A 208 -6.71 18.33 3.01
N VAL A 209 -6.69 19.61 2.67
CA VAL A 209 -5.74 20.17 1.71
C VAL A 209 -4.60 20.88 2.43
N LEU A 210 -3.39 20.41 2.19
CA LEU A 210 -2.13 20.92 2.73
C LEU A 210 -1.38 21.75 1.68
N THR A 211 -0.72 22.81 2.13
CA THR A 211 0.26 23.55 1.32
C THR A 211 1.21 24.32 2.26
N ARG A 212 2.34 24.80 1.74
CA ARG A 212 3.20 25.69 2.50
C ARG A 212 2.54 27.06 2.66
N ILE A 213 2.41 27.51 3.91
CA ILE A 213 1.80 28.80 4.25
C ILE A 213 2.81 29.92 4.02
N PRO A 214 2.56 30.89 3.12
CA PRO A 214 3.56 31.90 2.74
C PRO A 214 4.08 32.77 3.90
N ALA A 215 3.27 32.96 4.95
CA ALA A 215 3.64 33.79 6.09
C ALA A 215 4.56 33.08 7.10
N THR A 216 4.54 31.75 7.15
CA THR A 216 5.28 30.96 8.14
C THR A 216 6.30 30.02 7.52
N HIS A 217 6.19 29.77 6.20
CA HIS A 217 6.93 28.75 5.47
C HIS A 217 6.75 27.31 5.99
N ARG A 218 5.76 27.08 6.87
CA ARG A 218 5.37 25.76 7.39
C ARG A 218 4.20 25.18 6.60
N LEU A 219 4.07 23.86 6.63
CA LEU A 219 2.86 23.21 6.12
C LEU A 219 1.65 23.58 6.98
N GLY A 220 0.52 23.82 6.33
CA GLY A 220 -0.74 24.05 7.00
C GLY A 220 -1.90 23.51 6.17
N VAL A 221 -2.94 23.06 6.86
CA VAL A 221 -4.21 22.74 6.22
C VAL A 221 -4.89 24.05 5.87
N VAL A 222 -5.23 24.26 4.60
CA VAL A 222 -5.89 25.48 4.11
C VAL A 222 -7.37 25.28 3.79
N THR A 223 -7.75 24.03 3.51
CA THR A 223 -9.13 23.62 3.27
C THR A 223 -9.38 22.27 3.92
N TYR A 224 -10.51 22.11 4.60
CA TYR A 224 -11.00 20.83 5.08
C TYR A 224 -12.51 20.78 4.88
N GLY A 225 -13.02 19.65 4.41
CA GLY A 225 -14.45 19.48 4.24
C GLY A 225 -14.86 18.09 3.78
N SER A 226 -16.17 17.94 3.58
CA SER A 226 -16.85 16.68 3.23
C SER A 226 -17.70 16.87 1.99
N TRP A 227 -17.49 16.02 0.99
CA TRP A 227 -18.23 16.05 -0.28
C TRP A 227 -18.93 14.73 -0.52
N SER A 228 -20.24 14.78 -0.80
CA SER A 228 -21.00 13.58 -1.15
C SER A 228 -21.07 13.35 -2.66
N ARG A 229 -21.05 12.07 -3.05
CA ARG A 229 -21.11 11.62 -4.45
C ARG A 229 -22.27 12.27 -5.20
N HIS A 230 -23.47 12.19 -4.62
CA HIS A 230 -24.69 12.63 -5.29
C HIS A 230 -24.65 14.11 -5.69
N ARG A 231 -24.05 14.99 -4.87
CA ARG A 231 -23.93 16.43 -5.18
C ARG A 231 -22.90 16.68 -6.26
N LEU A 232 -21.78 15.96 -6.21
CA LEU A 232 -20.68 16.13 -7.16
C LEU A 232 -21.06 15.60 -8.55
N GLU A 233 -21.74 14.47 -8.63
CA GLU A 233 -22.22 13.87 -9.89
C GLU A 233 -23.38 14.66 -10.52
N ALA A 234 -24.21 15.31 -9.70
CA ALA A 234 -25.25 16.22 -10.19
C ALA A 234 -24.69 17.54 -10.78
N ALA A 235 -23.44 17.88 -10.45
CA ALA A 235 -22.80 19.09 -10.95
C ALA A 235 -22.30 18.92 -12.40
N ARG A 236 -22.46 19.97 -13.19
CA ARG A 236 -21.91 20.05 -14.56
C ARG A 236 -20.60 20.83 -14.54
N TRP A 237 -19.55 20.23 -15.08
CA TRP A 237 -18.20 20.80 -15.20
C TRP A 237 -17.89 21.05 -16.67
N LEU A 238 -18.01 22.30 -17.14
CA LEU A 238 -17.89 22.63 -18.56
C LEU A 238 -16.71 23.58 -18.82
N THR A 239 -16.34 24.37 -17.83
CA THR A 239 -15.37 25.45 -17.93
C THR A 239 -14.40 25.44 -16.76
N ALA A 240 -13.28 26.16 -16.89
CA ALA A 240 -12.31 26.32 -15.80
C ALA A 240 -12.93 26.99 -14.55
N GLU A 241 -13.88 27.92 -14.75
CA GLU A 241 -14.51 28.69 -13.67
C GLU A 241 -15.44 27.83 -12.81
N ASP A 242 -15.99 26.73 -13.37
CA ASP A 242 -16.88 25.83 -12.64
C ASP A 242 -16.23 25.24 -11.39
N ALA A 243 -14.89 25.08 -11.38
CA ALA A 243 -14.13 24.50 -10.27
C ALA A 243 -14.48 25.13 -8.91
N LEU A 244 -14.70 26.45 -8.85
CA LEU A 244 -15.00 27.15 -7.60
C LEU A 244 -16.29 26.65 -6.92
N ARG A 245 -17.23 26.11 -7.70
CA ARG A 245 -18.49 25.55 -7.18
C ARG A 245 -18.27 24.36 -6.26
N VAL A 246 -17.10 23.72 -6.30
CA VAL A 246 -16.78 22.61 -5.39
C VAL A 246 -16.93 23.01 -3.93
N LEU A 247 -16.63 24.26 -3.58
CA LEU A 247 -16.79 24.78 -2.22
C LEU A 247 -18.28 24.86 -1.82
N ASP A 248 -19.16 25.24 -2.75
CA ASP A 248 -20.61 25.29 -2.51
C ASP A 248 -21.27 23.90 -2.50
N LEU A 249 -20.62 22.90 -3.10
CA LEU A 249 -21.10 21.53 -3.17
C LEU A 249 -20.78 20.71 -1.91
N ALA A 250 -19.91 21.20 -1.03
CA ALA A 250 -19.61 20.54 0.24
C ALA A 250 -20.81 20.55 1.19
N GLU A 251 -20.90 19.54 2.07
CA GLU A 251 -21.85 19.53 3.18
C GLU A 251 -21.33 20.38 4.33
N GLU A 252 -20.05 20.21 4.66
CA GLU A 252 -19.31 21.04 5.60
C GLU A 252 -17.95 21.35 4.96
N VAL A 253 -17.59 22.62 4.82
CA VAL A 253 -16.26 23.02 4.35
C VAL A 253 -15.80 24.27 5.06
N THR A 254 -14.54 24.27 5.44
CA THR A 254 -13.82 25.47 5.84
C THR A 254 -12.66 25.68 4.88
N CYS A 255 -12.59 26.86 4.28
CA CYS A 255 -11.51 27.27 3.39
C CYS A 255 -10.95 28.60 3.88
N ALA A 256 -9.69 28.60 4.30
CA ALA A 256 -8.99 29.81 4.73
C ALA A 256 -8.40 30.61 3.56
N VAL A 257 -8.66 30.18 2.33
CA VAL A 257 -8.10 30.79 1.11
C VAL A 257 -9.09 31.77 0.48
N THR A 258 -8.60 32.99 0.21
CA THR A 258 -9.39 34.05 -0.45
C THR A 258 -8.60 34.69 -1.58
N ALA A 259 -9.31 35.32 -2.53
CA ALA A 259 -8.69 36.11 -3.60
C ALA A 259 -8.18 37.49 -3.14
N THR A 260 -7.83 37.66 -1.86
CA THR A 260 -7.25 38.90 -1.29
C THR A 260 -5.72 38.85 -1.32
N SER A 261 -5.02 39.93 -1.03
CA SER A 261 -3.54 39.97 -1.08
C SER A 261 -2.85 39.13 0.00
N SER A 262 -3.49 38.88 1.15
CA SER A 262 -3.02 37.98 2.24
C SER A 262 -3.72 36.62 2.19
N GLY A 263 -4.21 36.23 1.03
CA GLY A 263 -5.34 35.34 0.88
C GLY A 263 -5.13 33.91 1.31
N ILE A 264 -3.89 33.41 1.45
CA ILE A 264 -3.58 32.02 1.78
C ILE A 264 -3.14 31.94 3.23
N LYS A 265 -3.94 31.26 4.06
CA LYS A 265 -3.73 31.09 5.51
C LYS A 265 -4.06 29.66 5.92
N ALA A 266 -3.49 29.20 7.02
CA ALA A 266 -3.88 27.94 7.64
C ALA A 266 -5.25 28.07 8.32
N LEU A 267 -5.99 26.97 8.35
CA LEU A 267 -7.17 26.78 9.19
C LEU A 267 -6.79 26.75 10.67
N ASP A 268 -7.72 27.19 11.50
CA ASP A 268 -7.67 26.93 12.93
C ASP A 268 -8.16 25.49 13.17
N LEU A 269 -7.24 24.61 13.53
CA LEU A 269 -7.51 23.18 13.75
C LEU A 269 -7.87 22.86 15.21
N ALA A 270 -8.19 23.86 16.04
CA ALA A 270 -8.59 23.63 17.43
C ALA A 270 -9.79 22.68 17.60
N ARG A 271 -10.64 22.58 16.56
CA ARG A 271 -11.79 21.67 16.52
C ARG A 271 -11.48 20.30 15.91
N GLU A 272 -10.31 20.13 15.30
CA GLU A 272 -9.91 18.94 14.55
C GLU A 272 -8.54 18.44 15.03
N PRO A 273 -8.44 17.85 16.25
CA PRO A 273 -7.16 17.48 16.85
C PRO A 273 -6.39 16.47 16.01
N ALA A 274 -7.07 15.55 15.31
CA ALA A 274 -6.44 14.58 14.42
C ALA A 274 -5.69 15.23 13.24
N LEU A 275 -6.22 16.32 12.66
CA LEU A 275 -5.53 17.07 11.61
C LEU A 275 -4.34 17.85 12.19
N ALA A 276 -4.45 18.33 13.44
CA ALA A 276 -3.33 18.96 14.13
C ALA A 276 -2.22 17.96 14.50
N ASP A 277 -2.58 16.70 14.81
CA ASP A 277 -1.64 15.58 15.00
C ASP A 277 -0.86 15.28 13.72
N LEU A 278 -1.55 15.25 12.56
CA LEU A 278 -0.93 15.02 11.25
C LEU A 278 0.17 16.05 10.95
N LEU A 279 -0.07 17.33 11.23
CA LEU A 279 0.93 18.39 11.03
C LEU A 279 2.07 18.35 12.05
N ARG A 280 1.84 17.83 13.26
CA ARG A 280 2.82 17.82 14.35
C ARG A 280 4.08 17.01 14.03
N HIS A 281 3.96 16.06 13.11
CA HIS A 281 5.03 15.15 12.69
C HIS A 281 5.71 15.59 11.39
N THR A 282 5.29 16.72 10.79
CA THR A 282 5.98 17.31 9.63
C THR A 282 7.16 18.17 10.09
N VAL A 283 8.35 17.90 9.57
CA VAL A 283 9.59 18.57 9.99
C VAL A 283 9.68 19.98 9.39
N ASP A 284 10.10 20.97 10.19
CA ASP A 284 10.40 22.33 9.73
C ASP A 284 11.75 22.39 9.01
N GLU A 285 11.78 22.91 7.78
CA GLU A 285 12.99 23.06 6.95
C GLU A 285 14.09 23.97 7.55
N ASP A 286 13.81 24.71 8.61
CA ASP A 286 14.80 25.59 9.25
C ASP A 286 15.80 24.84 10.17
N ALA A 287 15.64 23.53 10.37
CA ALA A 287 16.60 22.71 11.12
C ALA A 287 17.66 22.08 10.17
N PRO A 288 18.98 22.17 10.46
CA PRO A 288 20.00 21.52 9.63
C PRO A 288 19.81 20.00 9.70
N GLY A 289 19.37 19.40 8.59
CA GLY A 289 19.04 17.97 8.50
C GLY A 289 17.55 17.63 8.55
N ALA A 290 16.66 18.62 8.48
CA ALA A 290 15.23 18.40 8.28
C ALA A 290 14.96 17.80 6.90
N GLY A 291 14.16 16.73 6.88
CA GLY A 291 13.67 16.10 5.66
C GLY A 291 13.03 17.13 4.73
N ASP A 292 13.54 17.16 3.50
CA ASP A 292 13.07 18.01 2.42
C ASP A 292 11.57 17.74 2.17
N LEU A 293 10.81 18.73 1.68
CA LEU A 293 9.42 18.54 1.23
C LEU A 293 9.26 17.35 0.27
N SER A 294 10.34 16.94 -0.38
CA SER A 294 10.43 15.71 -1.17
C SER A 294 10.16 14.44 -0.37
N GLU A 295 10.41 14.39 0.95
CA GLU A 295 10.09 13.25 1.82
C GLU A 295 8.58 13.11 2.05
N LEU A 296 7.82 14.22 2.14
CA LEU A 296 6.36 14.16 2.22
C LEU A 296 5.74 13.79 0.86
N ASP A 297 6.28 14.33 -0.24
CA ASP A 297 5.87 13.90 -1.59
C ASP A 297 6.18 12.41 -1.80
N ALA A 298 7.35 11.96 -1.34
CA ALA A 298 7.72 10.55 -1.33
C ALA A 298 6.80 9.74 -0.43
N ALA A 299 6.43 10.21 0.76
CA ALA A 299 5.52 9.50 1.66
C ALA A 299 4.10 9.38 1.09
N LEU A 300 3.59 10.44 0.44
CA LEU A 300 2.30 10.42 -0.25
C LEU A 300 2.31 9.49 -1.48
N THR A 301 3.48 9.24 -2.08
CA THR A 301 3.65 8.36 -3.24
C THR A 301 4.22 6.98 -2.90
N ALA A 302 4.69 6.74 -1.66
CA ALA A 302 5.37 5.51 -1.24
C ALA A 302 4.44 4.29 -1.22
N THR A 303 3.13 4.50 -1.17
CA THR A 303 2.13 3.44 -1.31
C THR A 303 1.96 2.96 -2.76
N THR A 304 2.57 3.63 -3.73
CA THR A 304 2.47 3.29 -5.15
C THR A 304 3.70 2.47 -5.57
N PRO A 305 3.54 1.18 -5.96
CA PRO A 305 4.67 0.39 -6.43
C PRO A 305 5.30 1.03 -7.68
N PRO A 306 6.64 1.04 -7.80
CA PRO A 306 7.32 1.70 -8.92
C PRO A 306 6.92 1.05 -10.25
N PRO A 307 6.59 1.83 -11.29
CA PRO A 307 6.29 1.30 -12.61
C PRO A 307 7.61 0.80 -13.23
N GLY A 308 7.85 -0.52 -13.21
CA GLY A 308 9.06 -1.06 -13.85
C GLY A 308 9.55 -2.43 -13.41
N GLY A 309 8.94 -3.07 -12.40
CA GLY A 309 9.15 -4.50 -12.20
C GLY A 309 8.69 -5.24 -13.45
N ALA A 310 9.56 -6.04 -14.08
CA ALA A 310 9.19 -6.83 -15.25
C ALA A 310 8.00 -7.72 -14.86
N ALA A 311 6.81 -7.36 -15.33
CA ALA A 311 5.61 -8.14 -15.08
C ALA A 311 5.86 -9.57 -15.56
N VAL A 312 5.87 -10.51 -14.61
CA VAL A 312 6.02 -11.92 -14.93
C VAL A 312 4.81 -12.31 -15.76
N ASP A 313 5.03 -12.78 -17.00
CA ASP A 313 3.94 -13.27 -17.85
C ASP A 313 3.29 -14.48 -17.14
N PRO A 314 2.03 -14.36 -16.66
CA PRO A 314 1.39 -15.44 -15.92
C PRO A 314 1.11 -16.67 -16.81
N TYR A 315 1.16 -16.49 -18.14
CA TYR A 315 0.98 -17.53 -19.14
C TYR A 315 2.28 -18.00 -19.80
N ALA A 316 3.44 -17.59 -19.26
CA ALA A 316 4.73 -18.05 -19.72
C ALA A 316 4.73 -19.59 -19.74
N PRO A 317 5.06 -20.22 -20.88
CA PRO A 317 4.92 -21.66 -21.02
C PRO A 317 5.91 -22.40 -20.13
N LEU A 318 5.49 -23.54 -19.58
CA LEU A 318 6.38 -24.40 -18.83
C LEU A 318 7.43 -25.01 -19.78
N PRO A 319 8.75 -24.77 -19.63
CA PRO A 319 9.72 -25.32 -20.58
C PRO A 319 9.67 -26.84 -20.66
N TYR A 320 9.74 -27.42 -21.87
CA TYR A 320 9.62 -28.87 -22.08
C TYR A 320 10.62 -29.69 -21.27
N ALA A 321 11.87 -29.23 -21.18
CA ALA A 321 12.91 -29.92 -20.40
C ALA A 321 12.54 -30.02 -18.90
N THR A 322 11.94 -28.95 -18.40
CA THR A 322 11.49 -28.81 -17.01
C THR A 322 10.31 -29.76 -16.75
N TRP A 323 9.30 -29.73 -17.62
CA TRP A 323 8.19 -30.70 -17.63
C TRP A 323 8.67 -32.16 -17.70
N HIS A 324 9.52 -32.50 -18.68
CA HIS A 324 10.02 -33.85 -18.91
C HIS A 324 10.85 -34.38 -17.74
N SER A 325 11.55 -33.50 -17.02
CA SER A 325 12.35 -33.90 -15.86
C SER A 325 11.51 -34.25 -14.61
N GLY A 326 10.17 -34.12 -14.70
CA GLY A 326 9.26 -34.23 -13.56
C GLY A 326 9.40 -33.08 -12.56
N ARG A 327 10.33 -32.15 -12.79
CA ARG A 327 10.41 -30.87 -12.08
C ARG A 327 9.45 -29.91 -12.75
N HIS A 328 8.15 -30.12 -12.61
CA HIS A 328 7.22 -29.04 -12.90
C HIS A 328 7.46 -27.96 -11.84
N PRO A 329 7.88 -26.71 -12.15
CA PRO A 329 7.44 -25.58 -11.37
C PRO A 329 5.92 -25.62 -11.50
N SER A 330 5.28 -25.98 -10.40
CA SER A 330 3.86 -25.81 -10.18
C SER A 330 3.51 -24.35 -10.44
N THR A 331 3.17 -24.04 -11.68
CA THR A 331 2.49 -22.81 -12.08
C THR A 331 1.07 -22.86 -11.54
N THR A 332 0.78 -21.82 -10.79
CA THR A 332 -0.11 -21.79 -9.63
C THR A 332 0.37 -22.76 -8.56
N PRO A 333 0.97 -22.27 -7.46
CA PRO A 333 0.79 -22.97 -6.22
C PRO A 333 -0.73 -22.89 -5.97
N ALA A 334 -1.49 -23.94 -6.32
CA ALA A 334 -2.74 -24.19 -5.62
C ALA A 334 -2.34 -24.16 -4.15
N PRO A 335 -2.80 -23.14 -3.38
CA PRO A 335 -2.02 -22.46 -2.35
C PRO A 335 -1.05 -23.48 -1.79
N ALA A 336 0.19 -23.46 -2.30
CA ALA A 336 1.15 -24.53 -2.02
C ALA A 336 1.06 -24.65 -0.53
N ALA A 337 0.63 -25.81 -0.03
CA ALA A 337 0.44 -26.01 1.39
C ALA A 337 1.75 -25.56 2.01
N ALA A 338 1.73 -24.34 2.56
CA ALA A 338 2.90 -23.49 2.51
C ALA A 338 3.95 -24.19 3.31
N THR A 339 5.04 -24.67 2.67
CA THR A 339 5.74 -25.89 3.12
C THR A 339 5.84 -25.89 4.64
N GLU A 340 4.91 -26.60 5.29
CA GLU A 340 4.61 -26.27 6.68
C GLU A 340 5.76 -26.80 7.51
N ARG A 341 6.56 -25.88 8.01
CA ARG A 341 7.66 -26.23 8.88
C ARG A 341 7.19 -26.08 10.31
N TRP A 342 6.85 -27.21 10.90
CA TRP A 342 6.57 -27.29 12.32
C TRP A 342 7.85 -27.03 13.12
N LEU A 343 7.76 -26.03 13.99
CA LEU A 343 8.81 -25.67 14.94
C LEU A 343 8.54 -26.36 16.27
N THR A 344 9.63 -26.75 16.95
CA THR A 344 9.61 -27.18 18.35
C THR A 344 10.05 -26.02 19.25
N THR A 345 9.60 -26.01 20.51
CA THR A 345 9.96 -24.96 21.48
C THR A 345 11.48 -24.74 21.53
N GLY A 346 11.91 -23.49 21.38
CA GLY A 346 13.32 -23.09 21.32
C GLY A 346 13.96 -23.15 19.93
N GLN A 347 13.33 -23.79 18.94
CA GLN A 347 13.86 -23.91 17.58
C GLN A 347 13.89 -22.54 16.88
N ASN A 348 15.00 -22.24 16.22
CA ASN A 348 15.14 -21.07 15.36
C ASN A 348 15.49 -21.48 13.93
N THR A 349 14.98 -20.73 12.95
CA THR A 349 15.23 -20.97 11.53
C THR A 349 15.34 -19.66 10.78
N PRO A 350 16.14 -19.58 9.70
CA PRO A 350 16.09 -18.45 8.79
C PRO A 350 14.68 -18.18 8.30
N LEU A 351 14.31 -16.91 8.26
CA LEU A 351 13.08 -16.38 7.70
C LEU A 351 13.43 -15.80 6.32
N LEU A 352 12.99 -16.46 5.26
CA LEU A 352 13.20 -15.99 3.90
C LEU A 352 12.17 -14.89 3.62
N LEU A 353 12.64 -13.64 3.55
CA LEU A 353 11.77 -12.51 3.30
C LEU A 353 11.30 -12.45 1.84
N PRO A 354 10.04 -12.12 1.59
CA PRO A 354 9.60 -11.69 0.26
C PRO A 354 10.26 -10.36 -0.12
N THR A 355 10.24 -10.03 -1.41
CA THR A 355 10.88 -8.83 -1.97
C THR A 355 10.34 -7.53 -1.37
N ASP A 356 9.06 -7.51 -0.97
CA ASP A 356 8.40 -6.39 -0.31
C ASP A 356 8.61 -6.35 1.21
N GLY A 357 9.23 -7.38 1.81
CA GLY A 357 9.51 -7.44 3.24
C GLY A 357 8.31 -7.74 4.14
N ILE A 358 7.15 -8.03 3.56
CA ILE A 358 5.90 -8.22 4.30
C ILE A 358 5.80 -9.66 4.81
N VAL A 359 5.53 -9.81 6.10
CA VAL A 359 5.35 -11.09 6.78
C VAL A 359 4.04 -11.04 7.55
N THR A 360 3.27 -12.10 7.47
CA THR A 360 2.00 -12.22 8.21
C THR A 360 2.12 -13.25 9.31
N VAL A 361 1.59 -12.98 10.49
CA VAL A 361 1.49 -13.94 11.60
C VAL A 361 0.02 -14.13 11.93
N ASP A 362 -0.48 -15.32 11.66
CA ASP A 362 -1.82 -15.74 12.00
C ASP A 362 -1.79 -16.48 13.34
N PHE A 363 -2.70 -16.14 14.24
CA PHE A 363 -2.86 -16.80 15.53
C PHE A 363 -4.30 -17.27 15.71
N THR A 364 -4.47 -18.57 15.99
CA THR A 364 -5.78 -19.17 16.27
C THR A 364 -5.86 -19.49 17.77
N THR A 365 -6.86 -18.94 18.45
CA THR A 365 -7.08 -19.06 19.91
C THR A 365 -7.96 -20.25 20.30
N ALA A 366 -8.58 -20.95 19.33
CA ALA A 366 -9.39 -22.15 19.54
C ALA A 366 -10.47 -21.99 20.64
N ASP A 367 -11.27 -20.93 20.54
CA ASP A 367 -12.38 -20.57 21.44
C ASP A 367 -11.99 -20.10 22.85
N ALA A 368 -10.69 -19.89 23.11
CA ALA A 368 -10.22 -19.29 24.37
C ALA A 368 -10.26 -17.75 24.29
N PRO A 369 -10.74 -17.05 25.35
CA PRO A 369 -10.67 -15.59 25.44
C PRO A 369 -9.21 -15.17 25.73
N ALA A 370 -8.46 -14.92 24.67
CA ALA A 370 -7.06 -14.49 24.76
C ALA A 370 -6.76 -13.42 23.70
N ASP A 371 -6.01 -12.40 24.09
CA ASP A 371 -5.63 -11.28 23.24
C ASP A 371 -4.22 -11.47 22.69
N VAL A 372 -4.05 -11.16 21.41
CA VAL A 372 -2.73 -11.12 20.75
C VAL A 372 -2.13 -9.73 20.87
N SER A 373 -0.83 -9.67 21.16
CA SER A 373 -0.04 -8.44 21.21
C SER A 373 1.34 -8.64 20.60
N VAL A 374 1.97 -7.55 20.17
CA VAL A 374 3.32 -7.56 19.59
C VAL A 374 4.19 -6.49 20.24
N LEU A 375 5.38 -6.88 20.70
CA LEU A 375 6.38 -5.98 21.24
C LEU A 375 7.50 -5.76 20.23
N LEU A 376 7.80 -4.51 19.91
CA LEU A 376 8.95 -4.09 19.10
C LEU A 376 10.12 -3.84 20.05
N LEU A 377 11.09 -4.76 20.05
CA LEU A 377 12.17 -4.79 21.02
C LEU A 377 13.50 -4.36 20.42
N GLY A 378 14.22 -3.52 21.16
CA GLY A 378 15.59 -3.12 20.86
C GLY A 378 16.65 -4.14 21.27
N GLU A 379 17.92 -3.73 21.28
CA GLU A 379 19.07 -4.58 21.59
C GLU A 379 19.04 -5.17 23.00
N HIS A 380 18.45 -4.45 23.96
CA HIS A 380 18.28 -4.91 25.35
C HIS A 380 16.97 -5.67 25.61
N ARG A 381 16.26 -6.07 24.54
CA ARG A 381 14.94 -6.73 24.62
C ARG A 381 13.88 -5.90 25.36
N GLN A 382 14.01 -4.58 25.29
CA GLN A 382 13.06 -3.61 25.82
C GLN A 382 12.42 -2.81 24.68
N VAL A 383 11.18 -2.39 24.87
CA VAL A 383 10.53 -1.39 24.01
C VAL A 383 11.22 -0.04 24.16
N ALA A 384 11.29 0.77 23.10
CA ALA A 384 11.87 2.12 23.22
C ALA A 384 10.85 3.13 23.77
N SER A 385 9.55 2.86 23.58
CA SER A 385 8.43 3.62 24.13
C SER A 385 7.18 2.75 24.21
N ASP A 386 6.13 3.20 24.89
CA ASP A 386 4.84 2.49 24.91
C ASP A 386 4.21 2.36 23.50
N ALA A 387 4.61 3.21 22.55
CA ALA A 387 4.18 3.13 21.15
C ALA A 387 4.73 1.90 20.39
N ASP A 388 5.72 1.21 20.96
CA ASP A 388 6.30 -0.04 20.46
C ASP A 388 5.61 -1.29 21.02
N PHE A 389 4.51 -1.11 21.75
CA PHE A 389 3.63 -2.18 22.19
C PHE A 389 2.31 -2.13 21.39
N VAL A 390 2.09 -3.10 20.52
CA VAL A 390 0.90 -3.20 19.65
C VAL A 390 -0.08 -4.21 20.24
N PHE A 391 -1.32 -3.81 20.43
CA PHE A 391 -2.40 -4.62 21.02
C PHE A 391 -3.76 -4.08 20.56
N TYR A 392 -4.88 -4.68 20.96
CA TYR A 392 -6.20 -4.35 20.40
C TYR A 392 -6.58 -2.85 20.47
N ASN A 393 -6.22 -2.13 21.55
CA ASN A 393 -6.47 -0.68 21.68
C ASN A 393 -5.42 0.20 20.98
N GLN A 394 -4.30 -0.39 20.56
CA GLN A 394 -3.26 0.26 19.76
C GLN A 394 -2.85 -0.69 18.63
N PRO A 395 -3.73 -0.88 17.62
CA PRO A 395 -3.60 -1.96 16.64
C PRO A 395 -2.50 -1.70 15.60
N ALA A 396 -1.76 -0.59 15.70
CA ALA A 396 -0.62 -0.30 14.82
C ALA A 396 0.54 0.29 15.62
N SER A 397 1.78 -0.01 15.21
CA SER A 397 2.96 0.66 15.75
C SER A 397 3.07 2.09 15.21
N ALA A 398 3.71 3.00 15.95
CA ALA A 398 3.89 4.40 15.53
C ALA A 398 4.61 4.55 14.18
N CYS A 399 5.49 3.60 13.84
CA CYS A 399 6.20 3.57 12.56
C CYS A 399 5.41 2.91 11.41
N GLY A 400 4.17 2.48 11.65
CA GLY A 400 3.31 1.82 10.66
C GLY A 400 3.78 0.44 10.19
N SER A 401 4.90 -0.07 10.74
CA SER A 401 5.53 -1.31 10.28
C SER A 401 4.90 -2.57 10.87
N VAL A 402 4.07 -2.44 11.91
CA VAL A 402 3.32 -3.55 12.53
C VAL A 402 1.87 -3.14 12.62
N ARG A 403 0.96 -4.00 12.13
CA ARG A 403 -0.49 -3.82 12.27
C ARG A 403 -1.13 -5.12 12.72
N LEU A 404 -1.82 -5.06 13.85
CA LEU A 404 -2.69 -6.10 14.38
C LEU A 404 -4.10 -5.89 13.82
N PHE A 405 -4.71 -6.96 13.34
CA PHE A 405 -6.11 -7.03 12.93
C PHE A 405 -6.84 -7.84 14.00
N PRO A 406 -7.48 -7.17 14.98
CA PRO A 406 -8.23 -7.85 16.03
C PRO A 406 -9.35 -8.67 15.40
N ALA A 407 -9.59 -9.86 15.93
CA ALA A 407 -10.64 -10.76 15.49
C ALA A 407 -11.45 -11.23 16.70
N GLU A 408 -12.67 -11.70 16.48
CA GLU A 408 -13.47 -12.31 17.55
C GLU A 408 -12.79 -13.59 18.09
N PRO A 409 -13.04 -14.05 19.32
CA PRO A 409 -12.34 -15.20 19.94
C PRO A 409 -12.42 -16.53 19.16
N THR A 410 -13.36 -16.65 18.22
CA THR A 410 -13.55 -17.81 17.33
C THR A 410 -12.84 -17.67 15.98
N GLU A 411 -12.22 -16.53 15.71
CA GLU A 411 -11.59 -16.18 14.44
C GLU A 411 -10.06 -16.10 14.58
N THR A 412 -9.36 -16.25 13.45
CA THR A 412 -7.90 -16.12 13.42
C THR A 412 -7.52 -14.64 13.54
N THR A 413 -6.78 -14.30 14.59
CA THR A 413 -6.19 -12.97 14.73
C THR A 413 -4.96 -12.86 13.83
N GLN A 414 -4.89 -11.81 13.02
CA GLN A 414 -3.79 -11.63 12.06
C GLN A 414 -2.90 -10.45 12.47
N VAL A 415 -1.59 -10.61 12.32
CA VAL A 415 -0.61 -9.52 12.44
C VAL A 415 0.16 -9.38 11.13
N ARG A 416 0.17 -8.19 10.55
CA ARG A 416 1.00 -7.85 9.38
C ARG A 416 2.24 -7.09 9.81
N LEU A 417 3.40 -7.52 9.33
CA LEU A 417 4.72 -7.02 9.68
C LEU A 417 5.47 -6.60 8.41
N ASN A 418 5.90 -5.34 8.30
CA ASN A 418 6.83 -4.91 7.27
C ASN A 418 8.24 -4.85 7.88
N LEU A 419 9.02 -5.89 7.65
CA LEU A 419 10.34 -6.06 8.29
C LEU A 419 11.42 -5.16 7.68
N LEU A 420 11.19 -4.63 6.47
CA LEU A 420 12.11 -3.72 5.79
C LEU A 420 11.92 -2.26 6.22
N SER A 421 10.71 -1.89 6.64
CA SER A 421 10.40 -0.53 7.14
C SER A 421 10.62 -0.36 8.65
N LEU A 422 10.98 -1.43 9.37
CA LEU A 422 11.23 -1.34 10.81
C LEU A 422 12.35 -0.36 11.14
N PRO A 423 12.15 0.53 12.14
CA PRO A 423 13.20 1.42 12.62
C PRO A 423 14.50 0.68 12.93
N PRO A 424 15.68 1.25 12.64
CA PRO A 424 16.97 0.55 12.82
C PRO A 424 17.25 0.05 14.24
N HIS A 425 16.63 0.66 15.26
CA HIS A 425 16.78 0.26 16.65
C HIS A 425 16.02 -1.03 16.99
N VAL A 426 14.99 -1.40 16.23
CA VAL A 426 14.20 -2.62 16.46
C VAL A 426 14.98 -3.84 15.98
N ARG A 427 15.23 -4.77 16.90
CA ARG A 427 16.00 -6.00 16.65
C ARG A 427 15.15 -7.25 16.72
N THR A 428 14.06 -7.23 17.46
CA THR A 428 13.20 -8.38 17.68
C THR A 428 11.75 -7.94 17.77
N LEU A 429 10.86 -8.67 17.09
CA LEU A 429 9.42 -8.60 17.27
C LEU A 429 9.00 -9.83 18.08
N ALA A 430 8.44 -9.62 19.27
CA ALA A 430 7.90 -10.69 20.10
C ALA A 430 6.37 -10.72 19.96
N VAL A 431 5.83 -11.83 19.46
CA VAL A 431 4.37 -12.05 19.38
C VAL A 431 3.94 -12.78 20.64
N ALA A 432 3.07 -12.13 21.41
CA ALA A 432 2.62 -12.60 22.70
C ALA A 432 1.09 -12.75 22.72
N ILE A 433 0.64 -13.61 23.63
CA ILE A 433 -0.77 -13.82 23.93
C ILE A 433 -0.99 -13.63 25.42
N ASN A 434 -2.10 -13.01 25.77
CA ASN A 434 -2.47 -12.73 27.15
C ASN A 434 -3.89 -13.24 27.38
N ALA A 435 -4.14 -13.81 28.55
CA ALA A 435 -5.51 -14.07 28.97
C ALA A 435 -6.22 -12.74 29.18
N ASP A 436 -7.51 -12.72 28.88
CA ASP A 436 -8.34 -11.54 29.12
C ASP A 436 -8.25 -11.10 30.59
N VAL A 437 -7.91 -9.83 30.77
CA VAL A 437 -7.60 -9.21 32.06
C VAL A 437 -8.88 -9.05 32.91
N ASP A 438 -10.04 -8.96 32.28
CA ASP A 438 -11.33 -8.73 32.94
C ASP A 438 -11.97 -10.03 33.49
N THR A 439 -11.47 -11.19 33.05
CA THR A 439 -12.09 -12.49 33.36
C THR A 439 -11.34 -13.32 34.40
N GLU A 440 -10.23 -12.80 34.98
CA GLU A 440 -9.31 -13.51 35.90
C GLU A 440 -8.91 -14.91 35.41
N THR A 441 -8.99 -15.14 34.10
CA THR A 441 -8.74 -16.45 33.51
C THR A 441 -7.26 -16.67 33.24
N THR A 442 -6.85 -17.93 33.27
CA THR A 442 -5.54 -18.37 32.79
C THR A 442 -5.65 -18.85 31.34
N LEU A 443 -4.53 -19.18 30.71
CA LEU A 443 -4.47 -19.67 29.33
C LEU A 443 -5.00 -21.12 29.14
N VAL A 444 -5.83 -21.62 30.06
CA VAL A 444 -6.36 -23.01 30.14
C VAL A 444 -7.20 -23.44 28.93
N GLY A 445 -7.59 -22.52 28.04
CA GLY A 445 -8.28 -22.86 26.78
C GLY A 445 -7.37 -23.09 25.57
N LEU A 446 -6.08 -22.74 25.64
CA LEU A 446 -5.22 -22.63 24.45
C LEU A 446 -4.54 -23.92 23.99
N HIS A 447 -5.00 -25.09 24.43
CA HIS A 447 -4.39 -26.38 24.12
C HIS A 447 -4.39 -26.74 22.63
N GLN A 448 -5.21 -26.07 21.83
CA GLN A 448 -5.27 -26.20 20.37
C GLN A 448 -4.84 -24.92 19.65
N SER A 449 -4.25 -23.97 20.37
CA SER A 449 -3.79 -22.73 19.76
C SER A 449 -2.59 -22.95 18.85
N GLN A 450 -2.54 -22.20 17.77
CA GLN A 450 -1.50 -22.31 16.74
C GLN A 450 -1.11 -20.93 16.25
N ALA A 451 0.20 -20.71 16.14
CA ALA A 451 0.77 -19.57 15.43
C ALA A 451 1.34 -20.03 14.08
N ARG A 452 1.05 -19.28 13.02
CA ARG A 452 1.53 -19.53 11.66
C ARG A 452 2.17 -18.26 11.12
N VAL A 453 3.47 -18.32 10.83
CA VAL A 453 4.20 -17.22 10.18
C VAL A 453 4.24 -17.49 8.69
N HIS A 454 3.74 -16.57 7.89
CA HIS A 454 3.71 -16.63 6.43
C HIS A 454 4.72 -15.63 5.86
N ALA A 455 5.75 -16.12 5.16
CA ALA A 455 6.69 -15.27 4.43
C ALA A 455 7.09 -15.96 3.12
N ALA A 456 6.92 -15.24 1.99
CA ALA A 456 7.06 -15.80 0.65
C ALA A 456 6.27 -17.13 0.53
N ASP A 457 6.90 -18.19 0.05
CA ASP A 457 6.27 -19.51 -0.16
C ASP A 457 6.38 -20.46 1.06
N HIS A 458 6.77 -19.93 2.23
CA HIS A 458 7.02 -20.72 3.45
C HIS A 458 6.04 -20.38 4.57
N THR A 459 5.63 -21.41 5.31
CA THR A 459 4.91 -21.21 6.57
C THR A 459 5.59 -21.95 7.71
N TRP A 460 5.81 -21.23 8.80
CA TRP A 460 6.32 -21.80 10.05
C TRP A 460 5.17 -21.93 11.02
N CYS A 461 4.88 -23.17 11.41
CA CYS A 461 3.81 -23.50 12.34
C CYS A 461 4.40 -23.77 13.72
N TYR A 462 3.79 -23.23 14.77
CA TYR A 462 4.14 -23.55 16.15
C TYR A 462 2.87 -23.65 16.99
N ALA A 463 2.72 -24.77 17.70
CA ALA A 463 1.71 -24.95 18.73
C ALA A 463 2.44 -24.94 20.09
N PRO A 464 2.30 -23.87 20.89
CA PRO A 464 2.95 -23.83 22.20
C PRO A 464 2.34 -24.83 23.17
N ALA A 465 3.17 -25.46 23.99
CA ALA A 465 2.68 -26.15 25.19
C ALA A 465 2.29 -25.08 26.22
N VAL A 466 0.99 -24.95 26.50
CA VAL A 466 0.47 -23.95 27.43
C VAL A 466 0.30 -24.59 28.81
N ASP A 467 1.04 -24.07 29.80
CA ASP A 467 0.82 -24.41 31.21
C ASP A 467 -0.43 -23.68 31.72
N PRO A 468 -1.43 -24.40 32.28
CA PRO A 468 -2.61 -23.85 32.93
C PRO A 468 -2.40 -22.73 33.95
N ALA A 469 -1.19 -22.63 34.53
CA ALA A 469 -0.86 -21.62 35.52
C ALA A 469 -0.40 -20.28 34.91
N LEU A 470 -0.20 -20.22 33.59
CA LEU A 470 0.27 -19.01 32.89
C LEU A 470 -0.90 -18.14 32.46
N ALA A 471 -0.73 -16.83 32.58
CA ALA A 471 -1.69 -15.81 32.15
C ALA A 471 -1.17 -14.97 30.97
N ALA A 472 0.11 -15.06 30.63
CA ALA A 472 0.69 -14.51 29.40
C ALA A 472 1.78 -15.42 28.84
N LEU A 473 1.99 -15.38 27.53
CA LEU A 473 2.93 -16.25 26.81
C LEU A 473 3.50 -15.54 25.56
N VAL A 474 4.82 -15.50 25.42
CA VAL A 474 5.48 -15.18 24.15
C VAL A 474 5.56 -16.45 23.32
N VAL A 475 4.88 -16.43 22.17
CA VAL A 475 4.73 -17.60 21.30
C VAL A 475 5.88 -17.68 20.32
N LEU A 476 6.15 -16.58 19.62
CA LEU A 476 7.13 -16.49 18.54
C LEU A 476 7.95 -15.21 18.66
N GLU A 477 9.19 -15.28 18.18
CA GLU A 477 10.03 -14.12 17.93
C GLU A 477 10.50 -14.08 16.48
N LEU A 478 10.41 -12.92 15.85
CA LEU A 478 11.08 -12.62 14.59
C LEU A 478 12.22 -11.66 14.89
N TYR A 479 13.46 -12.03 14.55
CA TYR A 479 14.62 -11.24 14.96
C TYR A 479 15.71 -11.19 13.89
N ARG A 480 16.48 -10.10 13.87
CA ARG A 480 17.64 -9.94 13.00
C ARG A 480 18.80 -10.83 13.49
N ASP A 481 19.46 -11.55 12.61
CA ASP A 481 20.65 -12.33 12.96
C ASP A 481 21.83 -11.38 13.23
N SER A 482 22.27 -11.29 14.49
CA SER A 482 23.40 -10.46 14.89
C SER A 482 24.73 -10.86 14.29
N ARG A 483 24.81 -12.05 13.66
CA ARG A 483 26.01 -12.57 12.98
C ARG A 483 26.09 -12.16 11.52
N ASP A 484 25.04 -11.56 10.97
CA ASP A 484 25.05 -11.00 9.62
C ASP A 484 25.58 -9.55 9.67
N PRO A 485 26.77 -9.26 9.10
CA PRO A 485 27.36 -7.91 9.13
C PRO A 485 26.51 -6.85 8.44
N LEU A 486 25.62 -7.25 7.53
CA LEU A 486 24.73 -6.36 6.79
C LEU A 486 23.37 -6.18 7.48
N GLY A 487 23.09 -6.95 8.54
CA GLY A 487 21.86 -6.85 9.33
C GLY A 487 20.57 -7.14 8.56
N ALA A 488 20.66 -7.82 7.41
CA ALA A 488 19.54 -8.05 6.50
C ALA A 488 18.87 -9.42 6.72
N THR A 489 19.56 -10.36 7.37
CA THR A 489 19.04 -11.71 7.62
C THR A 489 18.09 -11.74 8.82
N TRP A 490 16.86 -12.19 8.59
CA TRP A 490 15.87 -12.42 9.65
C TRP A 490 15.75 -13.90 9.99
N LYS A 491 15.33 -14.18 11.23
CA LYS A 491 15.07 -15.52 11.75
C LYS A 491 13.77 -15.52 12.52
N VAL A 492 13.05 -16.64 12.47
CA VAL A 492 11.91 -16.92 13.33
C VAL A 492 12.33 -17.92 14.41
N ARG A 493 11.84 -17.73 15.63
CA ARG A 493 12.08 -18.59 16.80
C ARG A 493 10.76 -18.95 17.47
N ALA A 494 10.54 -20.23 17.71
CA ALA A 494 9.50 -20.70 18.63
C ALA A 494 9.99 -20.51 20.06
N VAL A 495 9.26 -19.75 20.88
CA VAL A 495 9.70 -19.36 22.23
C VAL A 495 9.00 -20.18 23.29
N GLY A 496 7.69 -19.99 23.48
CA GLY A 496 6.90 -20.69 24.50
C GLY A 496 7.27 -20.31 25.94
N GLN A 497 7.70 -19.08 26.18
CA GLN A 497 7.99 -18.56 27.52
C GLN A 497 6.75 -17.84 28.04
N GLY A 498 6.35 -18.09 29.30
CA GLY A 498 5.17 -17.45 29.87
C GLY A 498 5.36 -16.88 31.27
N TRP A 499 4.35 -16.11 31.69
CA TRP A 499 4.30 -15.37 32.93
C TRP A 499 3.02 -15.73 33.70
N ALA A 500 3.19 -16.07 34.99
CA ALA A 500 2.07 -16.36 35.88
C ALA A 500 1.36 -15.07 36.35
N ASP A 501 2.08 -13.96 36.44
CA ASP A 501 1.56 -12.62 36.72
C ASP A 501 1.02 -11.90 35.46
N GLY A 502 0.82 -12.64 34.37
CA GLY A 502 0.11 -12.21 33.18
C GLY A 502 0.79 -11.08 32.41
N LEU A 503 -0.03 -10.24 31.76
CA LEU A 503 0.46 -9.11 30.97
C LEU A 503 1.34 -8.16 31.78
N ALA A 504 1.07 -7.98 33.08
CA ALA A 504 1.88 -7.13 33.95
C ALA A 504 3.32 -7.64 34.10
N GLY A 505 3.51 -8.97 34.16
CA GLY A 505 4.82 -9.60 34.19
C GLY A 505 5.57 -9.44 32.87
N LEU A 506 4.88 -9.75 31.77
CA LEU A 506 5.40 -9.58 30.41
C LEU A 506 5.83 -8.13 30.15
N ALA A 507 4.97 -7.16 30.48
CA ALA A 507 5.21 -5.73 30.32
C ALA A 507 6.45 -5.28 31.09
N ARG A 508 6.58 -5.70 32.36
CA ARG A 508 7.72 -5.35 33.22
C ARG A 508 9.05 -5.86 32.66
N ASP A 509 9.09 -7.10 32.20
CA ASP A 509 10.30 -7.72 31.67
C ASP A 509 10.75 -7.09 30.34
N HIS A 510 9.81 -6.47 29.61
CA HIS A 510 10.06 -5.81 28.34
C HIS A 510 10.05 -4.27 28.40
N GLY A 511 9.99 -3.68 29.60
CA GLY A 511 10.12 -2.24 29.80
C GLY A 511 8.89 -1.42 29.39
N VAL A 512 7.70 -2.04 29.31
CA VAL A 512 6.43 -1.35 29.05
C VAL A 512 5.92 -0.72 30.34
N HIS A 513 5.57 0.56 30.32
CA HIS A 513 5.02 1.26 31.47
C HIS A 513 3.49 1.17 31.47
N VAL A 514 2.95 0.20 32.21
CA VAL A 514 1.50 0.09 32.44
C VAL A 514 1.12 1.08 33.54
N ALA A 515 0.41 2.15 33.18
CA ALA A 515 -0.03 3.20 34.10
C ALA A 515 -1.33 2.83 34.83
#